data_AF-A0A6A4SXL8-F1
#
_entry.id   AF-A0A6A4SXL8-F1
#
_cell.length_a   1.000
_cell.length_b   1.000
_cell.length_c   1.000
_cell.angle_alpha   90.00
_cell.angle_beta   90.00
_cell.angle_gamma   90.00
#
_symmetry.space_group_name_H-M   'P 1'
#
loop_
_entity.id
_entity.type
_entity.pdbx_description
1 polymer ?
#
loop_
_entity_poly.entity_id
_entity_poly.type
_entity_poly.pdbx_seq_one_letter_code
_entity_poly.pdbx_strand_id
1 'polypeptide(L)'
;MYAQMDLNVTLSERNLVSWGALAQGLLRNNSLSPFDNSSAAKTDDEDLEVNTDVYSKVLVTVIYVALFAVGSLGNSITLYTLLTKKTLQNLQSTVHYHLASLAVSDLLILVLSMPIELYNFIWFHHPWVFGDAVCRGYYFLRDSCSYATALNIASLSVERYMAICHPFKAKSIMSRSRTKKLISAMWLASFALATPMLFTMGQKMRNGEKICTATVSLVTMKTVLQVNAFLSFLVPMVAISVLNGVIANQLLRMFREAEQDNRVCIIGGNSTMLNVTVEPNRAQSLRHGVLVLRAVVIAFVVCWLPYHARRLMFCYVSDWS
;
A
#
# COMPACT_ATOMS: atom_id res chain seq x y z
N MET A 1 57.41 55.01 -24.06
CA MET A 1 58.24 56.20 -24.33
C MET A 1 57.27 57.37 -24.51
N TYR A 2 57.22 58.26 -23.50
CA TYR A 2 56.52 59.57 -23.39
C TYR A 2 54.98 59.58 -23.59
N ALA A 3 54.13 59.81 -22.58
CA ALA A 3 53.90 61.03 -21.75
C ALA A 3 53.34 62.20 -22.58
N GLN A 4 52.37 63.03 -22.18
CA GLN A 4 51.39 63.14 -21.09
C GLN A 4 50.73 64.50 -21.35
N MET A 5 49.42 64.65 -21.16
CA MET A 5 48.85 65.96 -20.83
C MET A 5 47.58 65.75 -20.00
N ASP A 6 47.74 65.97 -18.69
CA ASP A 6 46.70 66.00 -17.67
C ASP A 6 45.84 67.26 -17.78
N LEU A 7 44.57 67.17 -17.31
CA LEU A 7 44.07 68.10 -16.28
C LEU A 7 42.76 67.59 -15.63
N ASN A 8 42.87 67.26 -14.34
CA ASN A 8 41.97 67.58 -13.21
C ASN A 8 40.45 67.32 -13.27
N VAL A 9 39.72 66.93 -12.21
CA VAL A 9 40.01 66.53 -10.82
C VAL A 9 38.69 65.93 -10.30
N THR A 10 38.78 64.74 -9.72
CA THR A 10 37.76 64.07 -8.91
C THR A 10 37.48 64.83 -7.61
N LEU A 11 36.22 65.13 -7.26
CA LEU A 11 35.70 65.24 -5.86
C LEU A 11 34.29 65.92 -5.84
N SER A 12 33.21 65.17 -6.11
CA SER A 12 31.85 65.60 -5.67
C SER A 12 30.80 64.48 -5.62
N GLU A 13 31.18 63.21 -5.47
CA GLU A 13 30.21 62.08 -5.46
C GLU A 13 29.99 61.41 -4.10
N ARG A 14 30.63 61.87 -3.02
CA ARG A 14 30.45 61.26 -1.68
C ARG A 14 29.45 61.95 -0.75
N ASN A 15 28.94 63.13 -1.10
CA ASN A 15 28.07 63.92 -0.21
C ASN A 15 26.57 63.93 -0.60
N LEU A 16 26.19 63.36 -1.75
CA LEU A 16 24.78 63.27 -2.18
C LEU A 16 24.04 62.04 -1.63
N VAL A 17 24.77 60.98 -1.26
CA VAL A 17 24.17 59.70 -0.80
C VAL A 17 23.72 59.75 0.67
N SER A 18 24.22 60.69 1.47
CA SER A 18 23.95 60.75 2.92
C SER A 18 22.63 61.47 3.28
N TRP A 19 22.19 62.45 2.47
CA TRP A 19 21.01 63.28 2.80
C TRP A 19 19.66 62.66 2.44
N GLY A 20 19.63 61.71 1.50
CA GLY A 20 18.40 60.96 1.18
C GLY A 20 17.95 60.00 2.29
N ALA A 21 18.90 59.41 3.00
CA ALA A 21 18.64 58.44 4.07
C ALA A 21 18.13 59.08 5.38
N LEU A 22 18.48 60.35 5.65
CA LEU A 22 18.00 61.09 6.83
C LEU A 22 16.60 61.68 6.64
N ALA A 23 16.20 62.00 5.41
CA ALA A 23 14.89 62.59 5.11
C ALA A 23 13.72 61.58 5.19
N GLN A 24 13.96 60.30 4.88
CA GLN A 24 12.93 59.25 5.00
C GLN A 24 12.72 58.77 6.44
N GLY A 25 13.73 58.90 7.32
CA GLY A 25 13.61 58.57 8.75
C GLY A 25 12.79 59.58 9.55
N LEU A 26 12.70 60.84 9.10
CA LEU A 26 12.05 61.94 9.82
C LEU A 26 10.57 62.14 9.46
N LEU A 27 10.06 61.51 8.39
CA LEU A 27 8.64 61.58 8.02
C LEU A 27 7.77 60.45 8.63
N ARG A 28 8.37 59.56 9.43
CA ARG A 28 7.68 58.41 10.04
C ARG A 28 7.35 58.58 11.53
N ASN A 29 7.70 59.72 12.14
CA ASN A 29 7.35 60.02 13.53
C ASN A 29 6.60 61.36 13.62
N ASN A 30 5.39 61.29 14.18
CA ASN A 30 4.52 62.40 14.64
C ASN A 30 3.46 62.95 13.66
N SER A 31 2.32 62.27 13.62
CA SER A 31 1.05 62.96 13.87
C SER A 31 0.15 62.08 14.76
N LEU A 32 -0.39 62.70 15.82
CA LEU A 32 -1.06 62.09 16.96
C LEU A 32 -2.47 62.70 17.10
N SER A 33 -3.50 61.89 17.39
CA SER A 33 -4.62 62.13 18.34
C SER A 33 -5.84 61.23 18.03
N PRO A 34 -6.87 61.09 18.92
CA PRO A 34 -6.82 60.27 20.14
C PRO A 34 -8.09 59.37 20.33
N PHE A 35 -8.05 58.46 21.30
CA PHE A 35 -9.15 57.61 21.80
C PHE A 35 -9.77 56.59 20.82
N ASP A 36 -9.47 55.30 20.99
CA ASP A 36 -10.50 54.40 21.54
C ASP A 36 -9.92 53.14 22.18
N ASN A 37 -10.66 52.66 23.16
CA ASN A 37 -10.29 51.65 24.12
C ASN A 37 -10.65 50.26 23.56
N SER A 38 -9.65 49.48 23.16
CA SER A 38 -9.83 48.04 22.99
C SER A 38 -8.52 47.32 23.27
N SER A 39 -8.40 46.86 24.52
CA SER A 39 -7.66 45.67 24.89
C SER A 39 -8.09 44.50 24.00
N ALA A 40 -7.39 44.30 22.90
CA ALA A 40 -7.43 43.09 22.10
C ALA A 40 -5.99 42.68 21.84
N ALA A 41 -5.55 41.77 22.71
CA ALA A 41 -4.42 40.86 22.57
C ALA A 41 -3.47 41.11 21.38
N LYS A 42 -2.30 41.69 21.66
CA LYS A 42 -1.08 41.18 21.03
C LYS A 42 -0.84 39.79 21.62
N THR A 43 -1.53 38.79 21.07
CA THR A 43 -1.04 37.42 21.14
C THR A 43 -0.08 37.27 19.99
N ASP A 44 1.08 36.72 20.32
CA ASP A 44 2.14 36.35 19.40
C ASP A 44 1.60 35.36 18.35
N ASP A 45 1.09 35.86 17.22
CA ASP A 45 0.71 35.06 16.05
C ASP A 45 1.91 34.86 15.09
N GLU A 46 3.13 34.74 15.63
CA GLU A 46 4.33 34.37 14.86
C GLU A 46 4.73 32.89 15.00
N ASP A 47 3.97 32.05 15.73
CA ASP A 47 4.37 30.66 16.05
C ASP A 47 3.39 29.53 15.63
N LEU A 48 2.41 29.78 14.75
CA LEU A 48 1.39 28.75 14.40
C LEU A 48 1.30 28.34 12.92
N GLU A 49 2.25 28.74 12.08
CA GLU A 49 2.50 28.01 10.82
C GLU A 49 3.57 26.93 11.06
N VAL A 50 3.31 26.05 12.03
CA VAL A 50 4.05 24.80 12.16
C VAL A 50 3.97 24.12 10.79
N ASN A 51 5.14 23.89 10.18
CA ASN A 51 5.38 23.29 8.87
C ASN A 51 4.72 21.89 8.75
N THR A 52 3.39 21.86 8.70
CA THR A 52 2.56 20.66 8.88
C THR A 52 2.87 19.65 7.77
N ASP A 53 3.32 20.12 6.61
CA ASP A 53 3.82 19.30 5.50
C ASP A 53 5.10 18.52 5.87
N VAL A 54 6.08 19.17 6.53
CA VAL A 54 7.33 18.51 6.94
C VAL A 54 7.08 17.49 8.04
N TYR A 55 6.28 17.84 9.06
CA TYR A 55 5.93 16.89 10.12
C TYR A 55 5.14 15.69 9.56
N SER A 56 4.24 15.92 8.60
CA SER A 56 3.51 14.86 7.92
C SER A 56 4.44 13.96 7.12
N LYS A 57 5.39 14.51 6.36
CA LYS A 57 6.40 13.73 5.62
C LYS A 57 7.29 12.91 6.54
N VAL A 58 7.73 13.48 7.67
CA VAL A 58 8.53 12.77 8.67
C VAL A 58 7.71 11.63 9.31
N LEU A 59 6.46 11.89 9.70
CA LEU A 59 5.57 10.88 10.26
C LEU A 59 5.34 9.72 9.27
N VAL A 60 5.01 10.04 8.01
CA VAL A 60 4.85 9.04 6.94
C VAL A 60 6.16 8.26 6.73
N THR A 61 7.30 8.92 6.78
CA THR A 61 8.62 8.26 6.66
C THR A 61 8.85 7.26 7.80
N VAL A 62 8.56 7.64 9.04
CA VAL A 62 8.68 6.74 10.21
C VAL A 62 7.77 5.52 10.03
N ILE A 63 6.52 5.73 9.58
CA ILE A 63 5.58 4.64 9.30
C ILE A 63 6.11 3.72 8.19
N TYR A 64 6.61 4.28 7.07
CA TYR A 64 7.16 3.50 5.96
C TYR A 64 8.38 2.67 6.40
N VAL A 65 9.29 3.25 7.18
CA VAL A 65 10.47 2.53 7.70
C VAL A 65 10.05 1.41 8.65
N ALA A 66 9.06 1.64 9.52
CA ALA A 66 8.53 0.60 10.40
C ALA A 66 7.86 -0.54 9.61
N LEU A 67 7.03 -0.22 8.62
CA LEU A 67 6.39 -1.20 7.74
C LEU A 67 7.42 -1.99 6.93
N PHE A 68 8.44 -1.31 6.41
CA PHE A 68 9.55 -1.94 5.70
C PHE A 68 10.30 -2.92 6.61
N ALA A 69 10.69 -2.51 7.81
CA ALA A 69 11.42 -3.35 8.75
C ALA A 69 10.61 -4.58 9.18
N VAL A 70 9.39 -4.36 9.69
CA VAL A 70 8.51 -5.45 10.15
C VAL A 70 8.13 -6.36 8.99
N GLY A 71 7.74 -5.79 7.85
CA GLY A 71 7.32 -6.54 6.67
C GLY A 71 8.44 -7.35 6.06
N SER A 72 9.65 -6.78 5.90
CA SER A 72 10.78 -7.49 5.32
C SER A 72 11.29 -8.61 6.22
N LEU A 73 11.43 -8.34 7.53
CA LEU A 73 11.82 -9.36 8.51
C LEU A 73 10.76 -10.47 8.59
N GLY A 74 9.49 -10.12 8.74
CA GLY A 74 8.39 -11.08 8.88
C GLY A 74 8.24 -11.98 7.64
N ASN A 75 8.25 -11.41 6.44
CA ASN A 75 8.14 -12.19 5.21
C ASN A 75 9.40 -13.02 4.94
N SER A 76 10.60 -12.53 5.27
CA SER A 76 11.85 -13.29 5.14
C SER A 76 11.89 -14.50 6.09
N ILE A 77 11.48 -14.31 7.35
CA ILE A 77 11.37 -15.40 8.33
C ILE A 77 10.33 -16.43 7.89
N THR A 78 9.19 -15.96 7.37
CA THR A 78 8.14 -16.84 6.84
C THR A 78 8.68 -17.68 5.70
N LEU A 79 9.32 -17.05 4.71
CA LEU A 79 9.90 -17.75 3.57
C LEU A 79 10.99 -18.75 4.01
N TYR A 80 11.91 -18.33 4.87
CA TYR A 80 12.97 -19.19 5.41
C TYR A 80 12.41 -20.41 6.16
N THR A 81 11.39 -20.20 7.00
CA THR A 81 10.76 -21.27 7.79
C THR A 81 10.08 -22.29 6.90
N LEU A 82 9.37 -21.82 5.86
CA LEU A 82 8.65 -22.69 4.91
C LEU A 82 9.60 -23.51 4.03
N LEU A 83 10.77 -22.97 3.68
CA LEU A 83 11.78 -23.67 2.89
C LEU A 83 12.58 -24.70 3.71
N THR A 84 12.89 -24.39 4.97
CA THR A 84 13.80 -25.19 5.80
C THR A 84 13.08 -26.34 6.53
N LYS A 85 11.86 -26.14 7.04
CA LYS A 85 11.18 -27.14 7.89
C LYS A 85 10.41 -28.18 7.06
N LYS A 86 11.10 -29.27 6.67
CA LYS A 86 10.52 -30.44 5.95
C LYS A 86 9.31 -31.07 6.66
N THR A 87 9.25 -31.05 7.99
CA THR A 87 8.12 -31.61 8.77
C THR A 87 6.82 -30.84 8.53
N LEU A 88 6.86 -29.50 8.38
CA LEU A 88 5.69 -28.69 8.03
C LEU A 88 5.23 -28.96 6.60
N GLN A 89 6.17 -29.19 5.66
CA GLN A 89 5.87 -29.47 4.26
C GLN A 89 5.03 -30.75 4.04
N ASN A 90 4.98 -31.68 5.00
CA ASN A 90 4.24 -32.93 4.85
C ASN A 90 2.77 -32.84 5.24
N LEU A 91 2.39 -31.98 6.20
CA LEU A 91 1.01 -31.94 6.73
C LEU A 91 0.10 -30.92 6.01
N GLN A 92 0.65 -29.80 5.50
CA GLN A 92 -0.10 -28.74 4.79
C GLN A 92 0.67 -28.21 3.55
N SER A 93 1.26 -29.12 2.79
CA SER A 93 2.21 -28.78 1.71
C SER A 93 1.72 -27.73 0.71
N THR A 94 0.46 -27.81 0.32
CA THR A 94 -0.15 -26.96 -0.72
C THR A 94 -0.36 -25.52 -0.22
N VAL A 95 -0.91 -25.34 0.98
CA VAL A 95 -1.01 -24.04 1.66
C VAL A 95 0.36 -23.38 1.83
N HIS A 96 1.39 -24.14 2.19
CA HIS A 96 2.74 -23.60 2.38
C HIS A 96 3.32 -22.99 1.10
N TYR A 97 3.02 -23.55 -0.08
CA TYR A 97 3.45 -22.94 -1.34
C TYR A 97 2.74 -21.61 -1.62
N HIS A 98 1.45 -21.49 -1.30
CA HIS A 98 0.72 -20.22 -1.41
C HIS A 98 1.28 -19.16 -0.45
N LEU A 99 1.55 -19.54 0.81
CA LEU A 99 2.16 -18.65 1.80
C LEU A 99 3.57 -18.20 1.38
N ALA A 100 4.38 -19.10 0.81
CA ALA A 100 5.68 -18.73 0.26
C ALA A 100 5.54 -17.77 -0.93
N SER A 101 4.57 -18.00 -1.82
CA SER A 101 4.31 -17.08 -2.94
C SER A 101 3.88 -15.69 -2.47
N LEU A 102 3.07 -15.60 -1.42
CA LEU A 102 2.66 -14.33 -0.80
C LEU A 102 3.85 -13.60 -0.18
N ALA A 103 4.70 -14.32 0.57
CA ALA A 103 5.90 -13.74 1.16
C ALA A 103 6.85 -13.19 0.07
N VAL A 104 6.98 -13.88 -1.07
CA VAL A 104 7.78 -13.39 -2.21
C VAL A 104 7.18 -12.12 -2.83
N SER A 105 5.87 -12.07 -3.08
CA SER A 105 5.24 -10.85 -3.63
C SER A 105 5.37 -9.66 -2.68
N ASP A 106 5.22 -9.88 -1.38
CA ASP A 106 5.34 -8.83 -0.37
C ASP A 106 6.78 -8.32 -0.25
N LEU A 107 7.78 -9.22 -0.27
CA LEU A 107 9.19 -8.83 -0.29
C LEU A 107 9.56 -8.03 -1.54
N LEU A 108 9.05 -8.39 -2.71
CA LEU A 108 9.29 -7.63 -3.94
C LEU A 108 8.75 -6.20 -3.83
N ILE A 109 7.55 -6.00 -3.29
CA ILE A 109 6.99 -4.66 -3.06
C ILE A 109 7.83 -3.89 -2.04
N LEU A 110 8.11 -4.50 -0.88
CA LEU A 110 8.81 -3.83 0.21
C LEU A 110 10.25 -3.46 -0.19
N VAL A 111 10.99 -4.36 -0.83
CA VAL A 111 12.41 -4.14 -1.16
C VAL A 111 12.59 -3.28 -2.39
N LEU A 112 11.75 -3.43 -3.42
CA LEU A 112 11.96 -2.73 -4.69
C LEU A 112 11.08 -1.48 -4.86
N SER A 113 9.83 -1.52 -4.38
CA SER A 113 8.88 -0.42 -4.61
C SER A 113 8.91 0.62 -3.50
N MET A 114 8.97 0.22 -2.23
CA MET A 114 8.90 1.20 -1.12
C MET A 114 10.05 2.22 -1.07
N PRO A 115 11.33 1.86 -1.34
CA PRO A 115 12.40 2.86 -1.34
C PRO A 115 12.22 3.91 -2.43
N ILE A 116 11.79 3.50 -3.63
CA ILE A 116 11.48 4.40 -4.74
C ILE A 116 10.29 5.30 -4.37
N GLU A 117 9.27 4.73 -3.75
CA GLU A 117 8.09 5.46 -3.30
C GLU A 117 8.44 6.53 -2.25
N LEU A 118 9.20 6.15 -1.23
CA LEU A 118 9.62 7.06 -0.18
C LEU A 118 10.49 8.19 -0.73
N TYR A 119 11.47 7.87 -1.58
CA TYR A 119 12.36 8.89 -2.14
C TYR A 119 11.62 9.83 -3.11
N ASN A 120 10.93 9.29 -4.12
CA ASN A 120 10.39 10.12 -5.20
C ASN A 120 8.97 10.62 -4.97
N PHE A 121 8.13 9.89 -4.23
CA PHE A 121 6.73 10.27 -4.05
C PHE A 121 6.44 10.94 -2.70
N ILE A 122 7.39 10.95 -1.76
CA ILE A 122 7.23 11.62 -0.46
C ILE A 122 8.23 12.77 -0.29
N TRP A 123 9.52 12.53 -0.54
CA TRP A 123 10.57 13.55 -0.31
C TRP A 123 10.88 14.41 -1.53
N PHE A 124 11.12 13.80 -2.68
CA PHE A 124 11.60 14.48 -3.88
C PHE A 124 10.73 14.17 -5.10
N HIS A 125 9.58 14.86 -5.21
CA HIS A 125 8.64 14.71 -6.32
C HIS A 125 9.27 14.97 -7.69
N HIS A 126 10.19 15.93 -7.77
CA HIS A 126 10.91 16.30 -8.98
C HIS A 126 12.39 16.53 -8.67
N PRO A 127 13.31 16.15 -9.58
CA PRO A 127 13.10 15.35 -10.79
C PRO A 127 13.08 13.82 -10.51
N TRP A 128 12.51 13.06 -11.44
CA TRP A 128 12.66 11.61 -11.52
C TRP A 128 14.09 11.23 -11.94
N VAL A 129 14.82 10.61 -11.01
CA VAL A 129 16.25 10.29 -11.17
C VAL A 129 16.54 8.86 -11.62
N PHE A 130 15.56 7.95 -11.56
CA PHE A 130 15.80 6.52 -11.77
C PHE A 130 15.77 6.07 -13.25
N GLY A 131 15.43 6.95 -14.19
CA GLY A 131 15.36 6.63 -15.62
C GLY A 131 14.04 6.01 -16.09
N ASP A 132 13.83 5.95 -17.41
CA ASP A 132 12.58 5.50 -18.04
C ASP A 132 12.27 4.02 -17.76
N ALA A 133 13.27 3.14 -17.85
CA ALA A 133 13.12 1.72 -17.60
C ALA A 133 12.63 1.43 -16.17
N VAL A 134 13.17 2.14 -15.17
CA VAL A 134 12.75 1.98 -13.77
C VAL A 134 11.34 2.55 -13.57
N CYS A 135 10.98 3.66 -14.24
CA CYS A 135 9.62 4.20 -14.16
C CYS A 135 8.58 3.17 -14.65
N ARG A 136 8.81 2.56 -15.82
CA ARG A 136 7.94 1.50 -16.37
C ARG A 136 7.94 0.26 -15.48
N GLY A 137 9.13 -0.19 -15.08
CA GLY A 137 9.34 -1.36 -14.23
C GLY A 137 8.68 -1.23 -12.85
N TYR A 138 8.71 -0.04 -12.25
CA TYR A 138 8.08 0.24 -10.96
C TYR A 138 6.58 -0.01 -10.98
N TYR A 139 5.86 0.59 -11.94
CA TYR A 139 4.41 0.39 -12.05
C TYR A 139 4.04 -1.03 -12.46
N PHE A 140 4.82 -1.64 -13.37
CA PHE A 140 4.64 -3.02 -13.76
C PHE A 140 4.82 -3.98 -12.58
N LEU A 141 5.89 -3.83 -11.80
CA LEU A 141 6.17 -4.68 -10.65
C LEU A 141 5.09 -4.52 -9.58
N ARG A 142 4.71 -3.26 -9.27
CA ARG A 142 3.68 -2.97 -8.27
C ARG A 142 2.35 -3.64 -8.63
N ASP A 143 1.88 -3.45 -9.86
CA ASP A 143 0.62 -4.05 -10.30
C ASP A 143 0.74 -5.58 -10.45
N SER A 144 1.89 -6.11 -10.90
CA SER A 144 2.13 -7.57 -10.98
C SER A 144 2.06 -8.24 -9.61
N CYS A 145 2.75 -7.70 -8.60
CA CYS A 145 2.73 -8.22 -7.25
C CYS A 145 1.34 -8.08 -6.63
N SER A 146 0.63 -6.99 -6.92
CA SER A 146 -0.78 -6.84 -6.55
C SER A 146 -1.65 -7.98 -7.11
N TYR A 147 -1.61 -8.23 -8.43
CA TYR A 147 -2.34 -9.35 -9.02
C TYR A 147 -1.94 -10.70 -8.41
N ALA A 148 -0.64 -10.92 -8.20
CA ALA A 148 -0.14 -12.16 -7.62
C ALA A 148 -0.67 -12.38 -6.20
N THR A 149 -0.67 -11.34 -5.35
CA THR A 149 -1.22 -11.40 -4.00
C THR A 149 -2.72 -11.70 -4.03
N ALA A 150 -3.49 -10.98 -4.85
CA ALA A 150 -4.93 -11.16 -4.95
C ALA A 150 -5.32 -12.58 -5.44
N LEU A 151 -4.64 -13.09 -6.47
CA LEU A 151 -4.84 -14.44 -6.98
C LEU A 151 -4.42 -15.51 -5.96
N ASN A 152 -3.32 -15.31 -5.22
CA ASN A 152 -2.91 -16.24 -4.18
C ASN A 152 -3.89 -16.31 -3.01
N ILE A 153 -4.43 -15.17 -2.56
CA ILE A 153 -5.45 -15.15 -1.50
C ILE A 153 -6.72 -15.85 -1.98
N ALA A 154 -7.18 -15.57 -3.20
CA ALA A 154 -8.35 -16.24 -3.78
C ALA A 154 -8.13 -17.75 -3.92
N SER A 155 -6.97 -18.17 -4.43
CA SER A 155 -6.61 -19.59 -4.56
C SER A 155 -6.55 -20.28 -3.19
N LEU A 156 -6.00 -19.62 -2.17
CA LEU A 156 -5.96 -20.14 -0.81
C LEU A 156 -7.38 -20.29 -0.23
N SER A 157 -8.30 -19.37 -0.54
CA SER A 157 -9.71 -19.51 -0.19
C SER A 157 -10.37 -20.70 -0.89
N VAL A 158 -10.10 -20.91 -2.20
CA VAL A 158 -10.61 -22.09 -2.93
C VAL A 158 -10.06 -23.38 -2.34
N GLU A 159 -8.77 -23.43 -2.02
CA GLU A 159 -8.12 -24.56 -1.39
C GLU A 159 -8.79 -24.92 -0.05
N ARG A 160 -9.01 -23.93 0.81
CA ARG A 160 -9.70 -24.11 2.09
C ARG A 160 -11.14 -24.56 1.90
N TYR A 161 -11.85 -23.98 0.93
CA TYR A 161 -13.20 -24.39 0.57
C TYR A 161 -13.24 -25.87 0.17
N MET A 162 -12.33 -26.31 -0.71
CA MET A 162 -12.27 -27.70 -1.16
C MET A 162 -11.92 -28.64 -0.02
N ALA A 163 -10.97 -28.28 0.85
CA ALA A 163 -10.58 -29.09 2.00
C ALA A 163 -11.71 -29.30 3.01
N ILE A 164 -12.56 -28.28 3.21
CA ILE A 164 -13.66 -28.31 4.19
C ILE A 164 -14.94 -28.92 3.59
N CYS A 165 -15.35 -28.47 2.41
CA CYS A 165 -16.64 -28.86 1.82
C CYS A 165 -16.56 -30.15 1.00
N HIS A 166 -15.38 -30.48 0.45
CA HIS A 166 -15.19 -31.62 -0.44
C HIS A 166 -13.88 -32.38 -0.14
N PRO A 167 -13.69 -32.91 1.07
CA PRO A 167 -12.41 -33.47 1.54
C PRO A 167 -11.87 -34.61 0.66
N PHE A 168 -12.74 -35.48 0.13
CA PHE A 168 -12.35 -36.56 -0.77
C PHE A 168 -11.83 -36.05 -2.12
N LYS A 169 -12.46 -35.00 -2.67
CA LYS A 169 -12.00 -34.34 -3.90
C LYS A 169 -10.70 -33.58 -3.64
N ALA A 170 -10.57 -32.92 -2.49
CA ALA A 170 -9.35 -32.21 -2.11
C ALA A 170 -8.14 -33.16 -2.09
N LYS A 171 -8.28 -34.35 -1.48
CA LYS A 171 -7.20 -35.36 -1.45
C LYS A 171 -6.78 -35.84 -2.85
N SER A 172 -7.70 -35.92 -3.80
CA SER A 172 -7.42 -36.35 -5.18
C SER A 172 -6.87 -35.23 -6.07
N ILE A 173 -7.40 -34.01 -5.93
CA ILE A 173 -7.10 -32.87 -6.79
C ILE A 173 -5.85 -32.11 -6.30
N MET A 174 -5.72 -31.89 -4.99
CA MET A 174 -4.71 -31.01 -4.40
C MET A 174 -3.39 -31.73 -4.17
N SER A 175 -2.54 -31.73 -5.20
CA SER A 175 -1.19 -32.30 -5.14
C SER A 175 -0.12 -31.21 -5.25
N ARG A 176 1.05 -31.44 -4.64
CA ARG A 176 2.19 -30.50 -4.66
C ARG A 176 2.58 -30.06 -6.07
N SER A 177 2.58 -31.00 -7.01
CA SER A 177 2.91 -30.73 -8.41
C SER A 177 1.89 -29.80 -9.06
N ARG A 178 0.59 -30.04 -8.83
CA ARG A 178 -0.48 -29.19 -9.36
C ARG A 178 -0.48 -27.81 -8.72
N THR A 179 -0.27 -27.70 -7.42
CA THR A 179 -0.16 -26.39 -6.73
C THR A 179 1.00 -25.56 -7.24
N LYS A 180 2.19 -26.16 -7.47
CA LYS A 180 3.32 -25.45 -8.08
C LYS A 180 3.00 -24.94 -9.49
N LYS A 181 2.33 -25.76 -10.31
CA LYS A 181 1.86 -25.36 -11.65
C LYS A 181 0.83 -24.22 -11.57
N LEU A 182 -0.12 -24.30 -10.63
CA LEU A 182 -1.12 -23.27 -10.40
C LEU A 182 -0.47 -21.95 -10.00
N ILE A 183 0.46 -21.96 -9.06
CA ILE A 183 1.20 -20.75 -8.64
C ILE A 183 1.98 -20.16 -9.81
N SER A 184 2.70 -20.99 -10.57
CA SER A 184 3.40 -20.53 -11.77
C SER A 184 2.44 -19.89 -12.78
N ALA A 185 1.27 -20.49 -13.01
CA ALA A 185 0.24 -19.92 -13.88
C ALA A 185 -0.31 -18.58 -13.35
N MET A 186 -0.52 -18.46 -12.03
CA MET A 186 -0.96 -17.20 -11.42
C MET A 186 0.09 -16.09 -11.57
N TRP A 187 1.38 -16.40 -11.44
CA TRP A 187 2.46 -15.42 -11.70
C TRP A 187 2.49 -14.97 -13.15
N LEU A 188 2.41 -15.91 -14.10
CA LEU A 188 2.33 -15.57 -15.53
C LEU A 188 1.11 -14.72 -15.84
N ALA A 189 -0.06 -15.07 -15.29
CA ALA A 189 -1.27 -14.27 -15.43
C ALA A 189 -1.10 -12.88 -14.82
N SER A 190 -0.45 -12.76 -13.66
CA SER A 190 -0.18 -11.48 -13.01
C SER A 190 0.70 -10.57 -13.85
N PHE A 191 1.78 -11.11 -14.42
CA PHE A 191 2.63 -10.38 -15.36
C PHE A 191 1.88 -9.97 -16.63
N ALA A 192 1.07 -10.86 -17.20
CA ALA A 192 0.25 -10.55 -18.37
C ALA A 192 -0.75 -9.41 -18.08
N LEU A 193 -1.43 -9.45 -16.94
CA LEU A 193 -2.39 -8.43 -16.52
C LEU A 193 -1.74 -7.07 -16.20
N ALA A 194 -0.50 -7.07 -15.72
CA ALA A 194 0.26 -5.85 -15.44
C ALA A 194 0.96 -5.27 -16.67
N THR A 195 1.07 -6.02 -17.76
CA THR A 195 1.77 -5.62 -19.00
C THR A 195 1.32 -4.25 -19.54
N PRO A 196 0.03 -3.85 -19.52
CA PRO A 196 -0.37 -2.51 -19.96
C PRO A 196 0.38 -1.38 -19.26
N MET A 197 0.77 -1.54 -17.99
CA MET A 197 1.51 -0.50 -17.24
C MET A 197 2.88 -0.18 -17.84
N LEU A 198 3.54 -1.16 -18.49
CA LEU A 198 4.81 -0.95 -19.18
C LEU A 198 4.66 0.01 -20.36
N PHE A 199 3.50 0.00 -21.01
CA PHE A 199 3.24 0.82 -22.20
C PHE A 199 2.59 2.16 -21.83
N THR A 200 1.80 2.21 -20.75
CA THR A 200 1.07 3.43 -20.37
C THR A 200 1.87 4.39 -19.49
N MET A 201 2.85 3.90 -18.74
CA MET A 201 3.71 4.72 -17.88
C MET A 201 5.08 4.94 -18.52
N GLY A 202 5.79 5.98 -18.11
CA GLY A 202 7.14 6.26 -18.58
C GLY A 202 7.67 7.62 -18.13
N GLN A 203 8.93 7.89 -18.45
CA GLN A 203 9.58 9.15 -18.13
C GLN A 203 9.27 10.18 -19.22
N LYS A 204 8.82 11.37 -18.81
CA LYS A 204 8.61 12.52 -19.70
C LYS A 204 9.30 13.76 -19.15
N MET A 205 9.63 14.68 -20.04
CA MET A 205 10.12 16.01 -19.69
C MET A 205 8.92 16.94 -19.50
N ARG A 206 8.79 17.58 -18.35
CA ARG A 206 7.77 18.61 -18.07
C ARG A 206 8.45 19.79 -17.40
N ASN A 207 8.28 20.99 -17.97
CA ASN A 207 8.85 22.24 -17.45
C ASN A 207 10.38 22.20 -17.18
N GLY A 208 11.15 21.46 -17.99
CA GLY A 208 12.59 21.33 -17.78
C GLY A 208 12.99 20.33 -16.69
N GLU A 209 12.05 19.61 -16.08
CA GLU A 209 12.30 18.49 -15.16
C GLU A 209 11.83 17.13 -15.70
N LYS A 210 12.55 16.06 -15.37
CA LYS A 210 12.15 14.69 -15.71
C LYS A 210 11.10 14.25 -14.70
N ILE A 211 9.99 13.68 -15.16
CA ILE A 211 8.93 13.13 -14.30
C ILE A 211 8.53 11.74 -14.77
N CYS A 212 8.16 10.86 -13.84
CA CYS A 212 7.57 9.55 -14.15
C CYS A 212 6.05 9.69 -14.15
N THR A 213 5.43 9.57 -15.32
CA THR A 213 3.98 9.85 -15.49
C THR A 213 3.39 9.04 -16.65
N ALA A 214 2.09 9.19 -16.88
CA ALA A 214 1.43 8.53 -18.00
C ALA A 214 1.90 9.08 -19.34
N THR A 215 2.23 8.17 -20.26
CA THR A 215 2.74 8.52 -21.59
C THR A 215 1.66 8.58 -22.65
N VAL A 216 0.52 7.94 -22.40
CA VAL A 216 -0.62 7.77 -23.31
C VAL A 216 -1.71 8.84 -23.14
N SER A 217 -2.74 8.80 -24.00
CA SER A 217 -3.90 9.68 -23.89
C SER A 217 -4.64 9.50 -22.56
N LEU A 218 -5.33 10.56 -22.11
CA LEU A 218 -6.13 10.52 -20.88
C LEU A 218 -7.21 9.41 -20.94
N VAL A 219 -7.83 9.22 -22.10
CA VAL A 219 -8.84 8.18 -22.33
C VAL A 219 -8.23 6.80 -22.15
N THR A 220 -7.08 6.52 -22.79
CA THR A 220 -6.39 5.24 -22.67
C THR A 220 -5.97 4.96 -21.22
N MET A 221 -5.38 5.96 -20.53
CA MET A 221 -4.99 5.83 -19.13
C MET A 221 -6.20 5.51 -18.25
N LYS A 222 -7.30 6.25 -18.42
CA LYS A 222 -8.54 6.05 -17.68
C LYS A 222 -9.08 4.64 -17.87
N THR A 223 -9.19 4.17 -19.11
CA THR A 223 -9.63 2.79 -19.40
C THR A 223 -8.72 1.75 -18.75
N VAL A 224 -7.40 1.93 -18.85
CA VAL A 224 -6.43 0.99 -18.26
C VAL A 224 -6.51 0.96 -16.74
N LEU A 225 -6.61 2.12 -16.07
CA LEU A 225 -6.76 2.19 -14.61
C LEU A 225 -8.11 1.63 -14.14
N GLN A 226 -9.19 1.84 -14.89
CA GLN A 226 -10.50 1.25 -14.57
C GLN A 226 -10.48 -0.28 -14.69
N VAL A 227 -9.96 -0.80 -15.80
CA VAL A 227 -9.82 -2.25 -16.00
C VAL A 227 -8.94 -2.84 -14.91
N ASN A 228 -7.83 -2.16 -14.57
CA ASN A 228 -6.95 -2.58 -13.49
C ASN A 228 -7.68 -2.64 -12.15
N ALA A 229 -8.36 -1.57 -11.73
CA ALA A 229 -9.12 -1.56 -10.49
C ALA A 229 -10.23 -2.63 -10.46
N PHE A 230 -10.91 -2.87 -11.58
CA PHE A 230 -11.91 -3.92 -11.67
C PHE A 230 -11.30 -5.31 -11.49
N LEU A 231 -10.20 -5.61 -12.18
CA LEU A 231 -9.56 -6.94 -12.17
C LEU A 231 -8.72 -7.20 -10.92
N SER A 232 -8.06 -6.18 -10.35
CA SER A 232 -7.14 -6.36 -9.21
C SER A 232 -7.83 -6.20 -7.86
N PHE A 233 -8.95 -5.47 -7.81
CA PHE A 233 -9.68 -5.21 -6.57
C PHE A 233 -11.07 -5.83 -6.58
N LEU A 234 -11.95 -5.46 -7.51
CA LEU A 234 -13.35 -5.86 -7.43
C LEU A 234 -13.54 -7.37 -7.62
N VAL A 235 -12.95 -7.95 -8.66
CA VAL A 235 -13.08 -9.40 -8.95
C VAL A 235 -12.51 -10.24 -7.79
N PRO A 236 -11.27 -10.01 -7.29
CA PRO A 236 -10.75 -10.74 -6.15
C PRO A 236 -11.55 -10.50 -4.87
N MET A 237 -12.00 -9.27 -4.61
CA MET A 237 -12.79 -8.94 -3.41
C MET A 237 -14.11 -9.71 -3.39
N VAL A 238 -14.85 -9.76 -4.50
CA VAL A 238 -16.08 -10.54 -4.62
C VAL A 238 -15.79 -12.03 -4.45
N ALA A 239 -14.79 -12.56 -5.16
CA ALA A 239 -14.42 -13.97 -5.09
C ALA A 239 -14.03 -14.40 -3.66
N ILE A 240 -13.11 -13.67 -3.02
CA ILE A 240 -12.66 -13.95 -1.66
C ILE A 240 -13.82 -13.83 -0.66
N SER A 241 -14.69 -12.82 -0.81
CA SER A 241 -15.84 -12.62 0.08
C SER A 241 -16.86 -13.75 -0.04
N VAL A 242 -17.22 -14.16 -1.26
CA VAL A 242 -18.14 -15.27 -1.50
C VAL A 242 -17.57 -16.58 -0.97
N LEU A 243 -16.32 -16.90 -1.32
CA LEU A 243 -15.67 -18.14 -0.87
C LEU A 243 -15.55 -18.19 0.65
N ASN A 244 -15.05 -17.12 1.27
CA ASN A 244 -14.88 -17.06 2.72
C ASN A 244 -16.23 -17.03 3.46
N GLY A 245 -17.26 -16.43 2.86
CA GLY A 245 -18.63 -16.48 3.37
C GLY A 245 -19.22 -17.89 3.36
N VAL A 246 -19.04 -18.63 2.25
CA VAL A 246 -19.47 -20.04 2.16
C VAL A 246 -18.70 -20.91 3.15
N ILE A 247 -17.37 -20.73 3.26
CA ILE A 247 -16.55 -21.46 4.24
C ILE A 247 -17.02 -21.16 5.67
N ALA A 248 -17.26 -19.89 6.01
CA ALA A 248 -17.73 -19.51 7.33
C ALA A 248 -19.10 -20.13 7.64
N ASN A 249 -20.02 -20.12 6.68
CA ASN A 249 -21.34 -20.73 6.84
C ASN A 249 -21.25 -22.25 7.01
N GLN A 250 -20.41 -22.92 6.24
CA GLN A 250 -20.19 -24.37 6.36
C GLN A 250 -19.57 -24.71 7.72
N LEU A 251 -18.56 -23.97 8.15
CA LEU A 251 -17.94 -24.14 9.47
C LEU A 251 -18.96 -23.95 10.59
N LEU A 252 -19.81 -22.91 10.51
CA LEU A 252 -20.88 -22.68 11.49
C LEU A 252 -21.93 -23.79 11.51
N ARG A 253 -22.27 -24.38 10.36
CA ARG A 253 -23.16 -25.55 10.30
C ARG A 253 -22.55 -26.76 11.01
N MET A 254 -21.30 -27.08 10.70
CA MET A 254 -20.57 -28.18 11.37
C MET A 254 -20.50 -28.00 12.89
N PHE A 255 -20.43 -26.76 13.39
CA PHE A 255 -20.51 -26.46 14.82
C PHE A 255 -21.88 -26.77 15.43
N ARG A 256 -22.95 -26.30 14.78
CA ARG A 256 -24.32 -26.49 15.29
C ARG A 256 -24.66 -27.98 15.37
N GLU A 257 -24.28 -28.74 14.36
CA GLU A 257 -24.44 -30.20 14.33
C GLU A 257 -23.67 -30.87 15.46
N ALA A 258 -22.39 -30.50 15.65
CA ALA A 258 -21.57 -31.08 16.71
C ALA A 258 -22.04 -30.73 18.14
N GLU A 259 -22.64 -29.55 18.34
CA GLU A 259 -23.26 -29.15 19.62
C GLU A 259 -24.58 -29.91 19.87
N GLN A 260 -25.36 -30.18 18.82
CA GLN A 260 -26.58 -30.97 18.90
C GLN A 260 -26.29 -32.44 19.21
N ASP A 261 -25.33 -33.06 18.53
CA ASP A 261 -24.95 -34.46 18.81
C ASP A 261 -24.47 -34.63 20.25
N ASN A 262 -23.68 -33.69 20.78
CA ASN A 262 -23.22 -33.72 22.17
C ASN A 262 -24.38 -33.55 23.16
N ARG A 263 -25.39 -32.72 22.84
CA ARG A 263 -26.60 -32.55 23.67
C ARG A 263 -27.49 -33.80 23.67
N VAL A 264 -27.66 -34.46 22.52
CA VAL A 264 -28.48 -35.69 22.42
C VAL A 264 -27.83 -36.83 23.21
N CYS A 265 -26.50 -36.97 23.18
CA CYS A 265 -25.78 -37.97 23.98
C CYS A 265 -25.89 -37.72 25.49
N ILE A 266 -25.89 -36.46 25.97
CA ILE A 266 -26.04 -36.14 27.40
C ILE A 266 -27.43 -36.48 27.94
N ILE A 267 -28.48 -36.33 27.12
CA ILE A 267 -29.87 -36.61 27.53
C ILE A 267 -30.18 -38.12 27.52
N GLY A 268 -29.44 -38.92 26.72
CA GLY A 268 -29.72 -40.34 26.47
C GLY A 268 -29.20 -41.37 27.48
N GLY A 269 -28.45 -40.99 28.51
CA GLY A 269 -28.17 -41.82 29.70
C GLY A 269 -27.37 -43.13 29.54
N ASN A 270 -26.97 -43.57 28.34
CA ASN A 270 -26.23 -44.82 28.16
C ASN A 270 -24.79 -44.60 27.64
N SER A 271 -23.85 -44.84 28.55
CA SER A 271 -22.41 -44.75 28.36
C SER A 271 -21.86 -45.96 27.59
N THR A 272 -21.99 -45.99 26.27
CA THR A 272 -21.23 -46.95 25.43
C THR A 272 -20.68 -46.30 24.16
N MET A 273 -19.38 -45.96 24.26
CA MET A 273 -18.36 -45.79 23.20
C MET A 273 -18.80 -45.30 21.81
N LEU A 274 -18.70 -43.99 21.60
CA LEU A 274 -17.57 -43.39 20.89
C LEU A 274 -17.54 -41.92 21.34
N ASN A 275 -16.69 -41.59 22.31
CA ASN A 275 -16.45 -40.20 22.70
C ASN A 275 -15.83 -39.47 21.50
N VAL A 276 -16.66 -38.97 20.58
CA VAL A 276 -16.34 -37.76 19.84
C VAL A 276 -16.59 -36.62 20.80
N THR A 277 -15.77 -36.55 21.86
CA THR A 277 -15.54 -35.27 22.50
C THR A 277 -15.07 -34.39 21.37
N VAL A 278 -15.88 -33.41 20.99
CA VAL A 278 -15.38 -32.30 20.18
C VAL A 278 -14.30 -31.71 21.07
N GLU A 279 -13.05 -32.10 20.81
CA GLU A 279 -11.88 -31.57 21.50
C GLU A 279 -12.08 -30.05 21.58
N PRO A 280 -12.09 -29.43 22.77
CA PRO A 280 -12.27 -27.99 22.89
C PRO A 280 -11.25 -27.24 21.99
N ASN A 281 -10.09 -27.85 21.78
CA ASN A 281 -9.07 -27.41 20.81
C ASN A 281 -9.56 -27.35 19.35
N ARG A 282 -10.42 -28.29 18.91
CA ARG A 282 -10.97 -28.33 17.55
C ARG A 282 -12.02 -27.23 17.35
N ALA A 283 -12.89 -27.02 18.34
CA ALA A 283 -13.85 -25.92 18.36
C ALA A 283 -13.13 -24.55 18.40
N GLN A 284 -12.07 -24.42 19.19
CA GLN A 284 -11.28 -23.19 19.24
C GLN A 284 -10.55 -22.93 17.91
N SER A 285 -9.88 -23.94 17.33
CA SER A 285 -9.19 -23.85 16.04
C SER A 285 -10.11 -23.41 14.89
N LEU A 286 -11.34 -23.94 14.86
CA LEU A 286 -12.33 -23.59 13.84
C LEU A 286 -12.90 -22.17 14.02
N ARG A 287 -13.13 -21.71 15.27
CA ARG A 287 -13.52 -20.31 15.55
C ARG A 287 -12.40 -19.33 15.17
N HIS A 288 -11.15 -19.64 15.50
CA HIS A 288 -10.00 -18.87 15.04
C HIS A 288 -9.94 -18.85 13.50
N GLY A 289 -10.24 -19.97 12.84
CA GLY A 289 -10.34 -20.03 11.38
C GLY A 289 -11.34 -19.03 10.79
N VAL A 290 -12.58 -18.98 11.32
CA VAL A 290 -13.60 -18.01 10.87
C VAL A 290 -13.16 -16.56 11.12
N LEU A 291 -12.56 -16.27 12.29
CA LEU A 291 -12.04 -14.94 12.61
C LEU A 291 -10.94 -14.52 11.63
N VAL A 292 -10.01 -15.42 11.33
CA VAL A 292 -8.95 -15.18 10.35
C VAL A 292 -9.53 -14.91 8.96
N LEU A 293 -10.52 -15.69 8.51
CA LEU A 293 -11.16 -15.47 7.20
C LEU A 293 -11.87 -14.11 7.10
N ARG A 294 -12.55 -13.68 8.17
CA ARG A 294 -13.17 -12.34 8.24
C ARG A 294 -12.12 -11.24 8.27
N ALA A 295 -11.07 -11.42 9.07
CA ALA A 295 -9.96 -10.47 9.16
C ALA A 295 -9.27 -10.29 7.80
N VAL A 296 -9.07 -11.37 7.03
CA VAL A 296 -8.48 -11.30 5.68
C VAL A 296 -9.33 -10.46 4.73
N VAL A 297 -10.67 -10.63 4.73
CA VAL A 297 -11.57 -9.83 3.88
C VAL A 297 -11.54 -8.36 4.28
N ILE A 298 -11.63 -8.07 5.59
CA ILE A 298 -11.60 -6.69 6.10
C ILE A 298 -10.26 -6.03 5.77
N ALA A 299 -9.15 -6.71 6.03
CA ALA A 299 -7.81 -6.21 5.72
C ALA A 299 -7.63 -5.95 4.22
N PHE A 300 -8.13 -6.85 3.36
CA PHE A 300 -8.08 -6.64 1.91
C PHE A 300 -8.81 -5.34 1.51
N VAL A 301 -10.04 -5.14 1.99
CA VAL A 301 -10.82 -3.93 1.69
C VAL A 301 -10.16 -2.68 2.23
N VAL A 302 -9.79 -2.66 3.51
CA VAL A 302 -9.23 -1.47 4.18
C VAL A 302 -7.88 -1.07 3.57
N CYS A 303 -7.03 -2.04 3.23
CA CYS A 303 -5.70 -1.73 2.69
C CYS A 303 -5.74 -1.35 1.20
N TRP A 304 -6.65 -1.94 0.40
CA TRP A 304 -6.63 -1.77 -1.06
C TRP A 304 -7.60 -0.72 -1.58
N LEU A 305 -8.73 -0.51 -0.90
CA LEU A 305 -9.73 0.47 -1.31
C LEU A 305 -9.14 1.90 -1.42
N PRO A 306 -8.37 2.42 -0.44
CA PRO A 306 -7.81 3.76 -0.55
C PRO A 306 -6.84 3.91 -1.72
N TYR A 307 -6.05 2.88 -2.00
CA TYR A 307 -5.10 2.87 -3.12
C TYR A 307 -5.81 2.97 -4.47
N HIS A 308 -6.85 2.15 -4.69
CA HIS A 308 -7.62 2.18 -5.94
C HIS A 308 -8.49 3.43 -6.06
N ALA A 309 -9.08 3.88 -4.96
CA ALA A 309 -9.83 5.14 -4.91
C ALA A 309 -8.94 6.32 -5.32
N ARG A 310 -7.72 6.43 -4.78
CA ARG A 310 -6.75 7.47 -5.15
C ARG A 310 -6.39 7.44 -6.64
N ARG A 311 -6.15 6.25 -7.22
CA ARG A 311 -5.86 6.09 -8.66
C ARG A 311 -7.03 6.50 -9.55
N LEU A 312 -8.26 6.16 -9.16
CA LEU A 312 -9.46 6.56 -9.89
C LEU A 312 -9.71 8.06 -9.74
N MET A 313 -9.54 8.63 -8.55
CA MET A 313 -9.66 10.06 -8.30
C MET A 313 -8.73 10.86 -9.21
N PHE A 314 -7.47 10.44 -9.36
CA PHE A 314 -6.51 11.06 -10.27
C PHE A 314 -6.97 11.13 -11.75
N CYS A 315 -7.81 10.20 -12.20
CA CYS A 315 -8.33 10.19 -13.57
C CYS A 315 -9.66 10.94 -13.75
N TYR A 316 -10.44 11.08 -12.68
CA TYR A 316 -11.82 11.57 -12.74
C TYR A 316 -11.98 12.98 -12.19
N VAL A 317 -11.11 13.39 -11.27
CA VAL A 317 -11.09 14.76 -10.72
C VAL A 317 -10.12 15.58 -11.57
N SER A 318 -10.65 16.33 -12.52
CA SER A 318 -9.90 17.25 -13.37
C SER A 318 -9.63 18.60 -12.69
N ASP A 319 -10.47 19.01 -11.75
CA ASP A 319 -10.44 20.34 -11.14
C ASP A 319 -10.37 20.20 -9.62
N TRP A 320 -9.20 20.49 -9.07
CA TRP A 320 -9.04 20.75 -7.64
C TRP A 320 -9.33 22.24 -7.45
N SER A 321 -10.60 22.59 -7.22
CA SER A 321 -11.00 23.91 -6.76
C SER A 321 -10.72 24.07 -5.27
#